data_AF-A0A4R6SRP7-F1
#
_entry.id   AF-A0A4R6SRP7-F1
#
_cell.length_a   1.000
_cell.length_b   1.000
_cell.length_c   1.000
_cell.angle_alpha   90.00
_cell.angle_beta   90.00
_cell.angle_gamma   90.00
#
_symmetry.space_group_name_H-M   'P 1'
#
loop_
_entity.id
_entity.type
_entity.pdbx_description
1 polymer ?
#
loop_
_entity_poly.entity_id
_entity_poly.type
_entity_poly.pdbx_seq_one_letter_code
_entity_poly.pdbx_strand_id
1 'polypeptide(L)'
;MSYNEYCCYKDHIIFLKEKNIENPINVLDEVYSNRSVENLQSDLWNLFWTIFKADEWRKYDPQYLYKTYKVLVKLIDALWLVNAYSPGISEVIKPEKDVPSVSLMRTFNLVFQHHTNDEAEFNGLEKEKTTFLTNFYDKYSIGFIKSNLLNYLQIGIDASYMHADKYDYFDLQEFNVISEFLSLSDLIEEGFHIYKKLSLSTAKLGTNTELIYAIDRDHPTHLHAEAIALPSLAVDDLHRYSLDINNMKPSLNIWKALLYKTDFWKKAANPGNLLYYQLCLSKLIDGVWLQIQAGELDRIENNHAAKEGDLSKTINNNQEVKRLFGTIKEFFEIRPMHEWKLLLEKWLDCALSNTFILESEKDQTDLDFKQILKFIEASYLFTFFLADTKNSNS
;
A
#
# COMPACT_ATOMS: atom_id res chain seq x y z
N MET A 1 -15.54 -18.27 -3.97
CA MET A 1 -15.26 -17.85 -2.58
C MET A 1 -15.92 -16.48 -2.39
N SER A 2 -16.65 -16.23 -1.30
CA SER A 2 -17.18 -14.89 -0.99
C SER A 2 -16.06 -14.07 -0.34
N TYR A 3 -15.22 -13.41 -1.15
CA TYR A 3 -14.10 -12.60 -0.63
C TYR A 3 -14.55 -11.40 0.23
N ASN A 4 -15.85 -11.08 0.19
CA ASN A 4 -16.49 -10.05 1.03
C ASN A 4 -16.49 -10.38 2.53
N GLU A 5 -16.19 -11.62 2.91
CA GLU A 5 -16.15 -12.07 4.32
C GLU A 5 -14.83 -11.69 5.03
N TYR A 6 -13.82 -11.23 4.30
CA TYR A 6 -12.53 -10.86 4.88
C TYR A 6 -12.42 -9.35 5.11
N CYS A 7 -11.93 -8.96 6.28
CA CYS A 7 -11.73 -7.55 6.66
C CYS A 7 -10.70 -6.81 5.79
N CYS A 8 -10.01 -7.54 4.91
CA CYS A 8 -9.09 -6.99 3.92
C CYS A 8 -9.77 -6.29 2.74
N TYR A 9 -11.08 -5.98 2.77
CA TYR A 9 -11.75 -5.25 1.68
C TYR A 9 -11.93 -3.74 1.95
N LYS A 10 -11.85 -3.31 3.22
CA LYS A 10 -11.97 -1.89 3.62
C LYS A 10 -10.76 -1.40 4.43
N ASP A 11 -10.19 -2.27 5.26
CA ASP A 11 -9.17 -1.93 6.24
C ASP A 11 -7.92 -2.80 6.03
N HIS A 12 -7.29 -2.69 4.86
CA HIS A 12 -6.22 -3.59 4.39
C HIS A 12 -5.00 -3.61 5.31
N ILE A 13 -4.95 -4.48 6.31
CA ILE A 13 -3.74 -4.65 7.11
C ILE A 13 -2.61 -5.17 6.21
N ILE A 14 -1.49 -4.44 6.15
CA ILE A 14 -0.44 -4.69 5.14
C ILE A 14 0.75 -5.44 5.74
N PHE A 15 1.23 -5.01 6.92
CA PHE A 15 2.51 -5.47 7.47
C PHE A 15 2.41 -6.25 8.78
N LEU A 16 1.20 -6.48 9.30
CA LEU A 16 1.02 -7.26 10.53
C LEU A 16 0.99 -8.76 10.25
N LYS A 17 1.70 -9.51 11.08
CA LYS A 17 1.66 -10.98 11.12
C LYS A 17 0.44 -11.45 11.93
N GLU A 18 0.04 -12.70 11.80
CA GLU A 18 -1.07 -13.32 12.56
C GLU A 18 -1.02 -13.02 14.04
N LYS A 19 0.11 -13.31 14.70
CA LYS A 19 0.32 -13.00 16.13
C LYS A 19 0.15 -11.52 16.51
N ASN A 20 0.33 -10.60 15.56
CA ASN A 20 0.19 -9.16 15.77
C ASN A 20 -1.24 -8.70 15.49
N ILE A 21 -1.98 -9.42 14.64
CA ILE A 21 -3.40 -9.17 14.45
C ILE A 21 -4.19 -9.69 15.64
N GLU A 22 -3.91 -10.91 16.10
CA GLU A 22 -4.52 -11.49 17.30
C GLU A 22 -4.24 -10.66 18.56
N ASN A 23 -3.07 -10.05 18.63
CA ASN A 23 -2.68 -9.17 19.73
C ASN A 23 -1.89 -7.95 19.23
N PRO A 24 -2.59 -6.84 18.89
CA PRO A 24 -1.95 -5.63 18.38
C PRO A 24 -1.04 -4.93 19.39
N ILE A 25 -1.11 -5.28 20.68
CA ILE A 25 -0.19 -4.78 21.73
C ILE A 25 1.24 -5.21 21.42
N ASN A 26 1.44 -6.38 20.81
CA ASN A 26 2.77 -6.85 20.43
C ASN A 26 3.48 -5.86 19.50
N VAL A 27 2.71 -5.14 18.66
CA VAL A 27 3.25 -4.09 17.78
C VAL A 27 3.63 -2.87 18.59
N LEU A 28 2.78 -2.45 19.52
CA LEU A 28 3.07 -1.31 20.40
C LEU A 28 4.32 -1.60 21.25
N ASP A 29 4.46 -2.81 21.77
CA ASP A 29 5.66 -3.25 22.48
C ASP A 29 6.91 -3.22 21.58
N GLU A 30 6.83 -3.77 20.36
CA GLU A 30 7.94 -3.71 19.39
C GLU A 30 8.38 -2.26 19.08
N VAL A 31 7.41 -1.34 18.98
CA VAL A 31 7.64 0.06 18.64
C VAL A 31 8.19 0.85 19.84
N TYR A 32 7.53 0.79 21.00
CA TYR A 32 7.78 1.68 22.14
C TYR A 32 8.71 1.10 23.22
N SER A 33 9.04 -0.21 23.19
CA SER A 33 10.03 -0.77 24.13
C SER A 33 11.44 -0.22 23.90
N ASN A 34 11.77 0.08 22.65
CA ASN A 34 13.12 0.46 22.22
C ASN A 34 13.22 1.88 21.66
N ARG A 35 12.11 2.63 21.59
CA ARG A 35 12.08 4.00 21.04
C ARG A 35 11.21 4.90 21.92
N SER A 36 11.66 6.13 22.10
CA SER A 36 10.82 7.16 22.68
C SER A 36 9.83 7.71 21.64
N VAL A 37 8.78 8.36 22.12
CA VAL A 37 7.80 9.07 21.28
C VAL A 37 8.49 10.12 20.41
N GLU A 38 9.40 10.89 21.01
CA GLU A 38 10.14 11.96 20.34
C GLU A 38 11.02 11.40 19.21
N ASN A 39 11.62 10.21 19.40
CA ASN A 39 12.40 9.56 18.35
C ASN A 39 11.52 9.16 17.16
N LEU A 40 10.33 8.58 17.42
CA LEU A 40 9.43 8.17 16.34
C LEU A 40 8.79 9.39 15.62
N GLN A 41 8.46 10.45 16.36
CA GLN A 41 8.04 11.73 15.77
C GLN A 41 9.16 12.37 14.96
N SER A 42 10.42 12.26 15.40
CA SER A 42 11.57 12.71 14.62
C SER A 42 11.76 11.88 13.36
N ASP A 43 11.55 10.56 13.40
CA ASP A 43 11.57 9.69 12.22
C ASP A 43 10.46 10.10 11.23
N LEU A 44 9.25 10.39 11.71
CA LEU A 44 8.13 10.91 10.92
C LEU A 44 8.50 12.27 10.29
N TRP A 45 9.06 13.20 11.07
CA TRP A 45 9.52 14.49 10.58
C TRP A 45 10.58 14.34 9.49
N ASN A 46 11.54 13.45 9.67
CA ASN A 46 12.57 13.18 8.66
C ASN A 46 11.94 12.72 7.34
N LEU A 47 10.95 11.82 7.39
CA LEU A 47 10.22 11.38 6.19
C LEU A 47 9.54 12.57 5.50
N PHE A 48 8.77 13.38 6.22
CA PHE A 48 8.07 14.52 5.64
C PHE A 48 9.01 15.62 5.13
N TRP A 49 10.11 15.86 5.85
CA TRP A 49 11.10 16.87 5.49
C TRP A 49 11.77 16.56 4.15
N THR A 50 11.95 15.29 3.79
CA THR A 50 12.52 14.89 2.50
C THR A 50 11.65 15.28 1.30
N ILE A 51 10.35 15.49 1.49
CA ILE A 51 9.41 15.94 0.45
C ILE A 51 9.75 17.38 0.01
N PHE A 52 10.03 18.25 0.98
CA PHE A 52 10.16 19.69 0.74
C PHE A 52 11.54 20.11 0.22
N LYS A 53 12.54 19.24 0.35
CA LYS A 53 13.92 19.59 0.00
C LYS A 53 14.55 18.55 -0.91
N ALA A 54 14.84 18.98 -2.13
CA ALA A 54 15.51 18.18 -3.14
C ALA A 54 16.80 17.55 -2.59
N ASP A 55 17.02 16.27 -2.91
CA ASP A 55 18.16 15.46 -2.49
C ASP A 55 18.37 15.31 -0.96
N GLU A 56 17.45 15.81 -0.12
CA GLU A 56 17.60 15.70 1.34
C GLU A 56 17.60 14.24 1.79
N TRP A 57 16.91 13.36 1.06
CA TRP A 57 16.94 11.92 1.27
C TRP A 57 18.36 11.33 1.26
N ARG A 58 19.33 11.95 0.55
CA ARG A 58 20.72 11.47 0.50
C ARG A 58 21.47 11.55 1.82
N LYS A 59 20.97 12.34 2.76
CA LYS A 59 21.48 12.38 4.15
C LYS A 59 21.12 11.11 4.92
N TYR A 60 20.14 10.36 4.42
CA TYR A 60 19.61 9.15 4.99
C TYR A 60 19.92 7.96 4.06
N ASP A 61 19.88 6.74 4.60
CA ASP A 61 19.80 5.55 3.76
C ASP A 61 18.34 5.42 3.26
N PRO A 62 18.07 5.23 1.95
CA PRO A 62 16.70 5.02 1.47
C PRO A 62 15.98 3.88 2.20
N GLN A 63 16.72 2.84 2.61
CA GLN A 63 16.20 1.76 3.43
C GLN A 63 15.75 2.24 4.82
N TYR A 64 16.43 3.22 5.42
CA TYR A 64 16.02 3.78 6.71
C TYR A 64 14.66 4.48 6.59
N LEU A 65 14.46 5.32 5.57
CA LEU A 65 13.18 5.99 5.32
C LEU A 65 12.06 4.97 5.02
N TYR A 66 12.38 3.92 4.26
CA TYR A 66 11.43 2.82 4.00
C TYR A 66 11.06 2.03 5.28
N LYS A 67 12.03 1.76 6.15
CA LYS A 67 11.79 1.13 7.46
C LYS A 67 10.93 2.00 8.36
N THR A 68 11.14 3.32 8.35
CA THR A 68 10.28 4.28 9.06
C THR A 68 8.84 4.20 8.56
N TYR A 69 8.62 4.25 7.24
CA TYR A 69 7.31 4.04 6.64
C TYR A 69 6.64 2.74 7.11
N LYS A 70 7.36 1.61 7.07
CA LYS A 70 6.83 0.31 7.53
C LYS A 70 6.42 0.33 8.99
N VAL A 71 7.19 0.99 9.85
CA VAL A 71 6.87 1.14 11.29
C VAL A 71 5.60 1.96 11.48
N LEU A 72 5.46 3.08 10.77
CA LEU A 72 4.26 3.93 10.83
C LEU A 72 3.01 3.18 10.36
N VAL A 73 3.10 2.46 9.23
CA VAL A 73 1.97 1.65 8.73
C VAL A 73 1.59 0.55 9.71
N LYS A 74 2.56 -0.17 10.30
CA LYS A 74 2.28 -1.17 11.34
C LYS A 74 1.58 -0.55 12.56
N LEU A 75 2.00 0.65 12.97
CA LEU A 75 1.39 1.36 14.10
C LEU A 75 -0.06 1.76 13.78
N ILE A 76 -0.32 2.30 12.58
CA ILE A 76 -1.66 2.65 12.11
C ILE A 76 -2.57 1.41 12.09
N ASP A 77 -2.09 0.29 11.54
CA ASP A 77 -2.85 -0.96 11.49
C ASP A 77 -3.13 -1.50 12.92
N ALA A 78 -2.13 -1.46 13.81
CA ALA A 78 -2.27 -1.95 15.18
C ALA A 78 -3.23 -1.10 16.02
N LEU A 79 -3.15 0.23 15.92
CA LEU A 79 -4.05 1.12 16.66
C LEU A 79 -5.48 1.02 16.14
N TRP A 80 -5.66 0.76 14.86
CA TRP A 80 -6.99 0.48 14.33
C TRP A 80 -7.57 -0.81 14.92
N LEU A 81 -6.78 -1.87 14.97
CA LEU A 81 -7.18 -3.13 15.63
C LEU A 81 -7.51 -2.92 17.11
N VAL A 82 -6.70 -2.12 17.83
CA VAL A 82 -6.98 -1.76 19.22
C VAL A 82 -8.32 -1.05 19.34
N ASN A 83 -8.61 -0.09 18.45
CA ASN A 83 -9.90 0.60 18.42
C ASN A 83 -11.05 -0.38 18.11
N ALA A 84 -10.86 -1.31 17.18
CA ALA A 84 -11.87 -2.31 16.83
C ALA A 84 -12.12 -3.32 17.97
N TYR A 85 -11.09 -3.70 18.73
CA TYR A 85 -11.17 -4.71 19.80
C TYR A 85 -11.57 -4.13 21.16
N SER A 86 -11.25 -2.86 21.40
CA SER A 86 -11.64 -2.14 22.62
C SER A 86 -11.75 -0.64 22.35
N PRO A 87 -12.85 -0.18 21.74
CA PRO A 87 -13.04 1.24 21.40
C PRO A 87 -12.85 2.20 22.58
N GLY A 88 -13.15 1.74 23.80
CA GLY A 88 -13.02 2.53 25.03
C GLY A 88 -11.63 2.59 25.66
N ILE A 89 -10.60 2.00 25.02
CA ILE A 89 -9.24 2.05 25.58
C ILE A 89 -8.55 3.39 25.33
N SER A 90 -8.87 4.02 24.20
CA SER A 90 -8.34 5.30 23.79
C SER A 90 -8.84 6.44 24.68
N GLU A 91 -8.09 7.54 24.73
CA GLU A 91 -8.50 8.72 25.48
C GLU A 91 -9.82 9.27 24.94
N VAL A 92 -10.74 9.55 25.86
CA VAL A 92 -12.01 10.21 25.51
C VAL A 92 -11.69 11.66 25.18
N ILE A 93 -12.02 12.07 23.96
CA ILE A 93 -11.98 13.47 23.59
C ILE A 93 -13.04 14.16 24.47
N LYS A 94 -12.59 14.96 25.43
CA LYS A 94 -13.52 15.87 26.10
C LYS A 94 -14.05 16.78 25.00
N PRO A 95 -15.37 16.93 24.82
CA PRO A 95 -15.87 17.95 23.93
C PRO A 95 -15.24 19.25 24.42
N GLU A 96 -14.36 19.82 23.60
CA GLU A 96 -13.84 21.13 23.89
C GLU A 96 -15.07 22.00 24.10
N LYS A 97 -15.20 22.59 25.31
CA LYS A 97 -15.92 23.86 25.38
C LYS A 97 -15.21 24.71 24.34
N ASP A 98 -15.92 25.21 23.34
CA ASP A 98 -15.37 26.05 22.28
C ASP A 98 -14.44 27.12 22.88
N VAL A 99 -13.16 26.78 22.99
CA VAL A 99 -12.07 27.69 23.22
C VAL A 99 -11.38 27.62 21.89
N PRO A 100 -11.65 28.57 20.97
CA PRO A 100 -11.14 28.47 19.62
C PRO A 100 -9.63 28.38 19.71
N SER A 101 -9.08 27.23 19.30
CA SER A 101 -7.65 27.08 19.14
C SER A 101 -7.21 28.14 18.14
N VAL A 102 -6.42 29.09 18.66
CA VAL A 102 -5.86 30.19 17.87
C VAL A 102 -4.72 29.58 17.05
N SER A 103 -5.07 28.89 15.96
CA SER A 103 -4.13 28.58 14.88
C SER A 103 -3.69 29.91 14.27
N LEU A 104 -2.38 30.12 14.14
CA LEU A 104 -1.78 31.27 13.46
C LEU A 104 -2.42 31.49 12.07
N MET A 105 -2.83 30.40 11.42
CA MET A 105 -3.47 30.39 10.10
C MET A 105 -4.93 30.85 10.14
N ARG A 106 -5.65 30.63 11.24
CA ARG A 106 -7.00 31.18 11.45
C ARG A 106 -6.95 32.69 11.68
N THR A 107 -5.92 33.19 12.37
CA THR A 107 -5.66 34.63 12.52
C THR A 107 -5.34 35.29 11.17
N PHE A 108 -4.59 34.60 10.28
CA PHE A 108 -4.37 35.07 8.90
C PHE A 108 -5.67 35.08 8.09
N ASN A 109 -6.47 34.00 8.15
CA ASN A 109 -7.71 33.91 7.36
C ASN A 109 -8.80 34.91 7.81
N LEU A 110 -8.87 35.25 9.11
CA LEU A 110 -9.79 36.27 9.63
C LEU A 110 -9.42 37.71 9.22
N VAL A 111 -8.15 37.98 8.93
CA VAL A 111 -7.70 39.31 8.44
C VAL A 111 -8.08 39.53 6.96
N PHE A 112 -8.31 38.45 6.19
CA PHE A 112 -8.54 38.53 4.74
C PHE A 112 -9.94 38.12 4.28
N GLN A 113 -10.83 37.70 5.18
CA GLN A 113 -12.21 37.30 4.82
C GLN A 113 -13.24 38.15 5.57
N HIS A 114 -13.75 39.18 4.89
CA HIS A 114 -14.98 39.84 5.29
C HIS A 114 -16.19 38.94 4.96
N HIS A 115 -16.96 38.63 6.01
CA HIS A 115 -18.37 38.23 6.00
C HIS A 115 -18.78 36.96 5.24
N THR A 116 -19.22 35.95 5.98
CA THR A 116 -20.66 35.61 6.11
C THR A 116 -20.85 34.54 7.19
N ASN A 117 -21.71 34.85 8.15
CA ASN A 117 -22.25 33.91 9.13
C ASN A 117 -23.35 33.11 8.43
N ASP A 118 -23.38 31.79 8.62
CA ASP A 118 -24.63 31.04 8.79
C ASP A 118 -24.32 29.79 9.60
N GLU A 119 -24.65 29.88 10.89
CA GLU A 119 -24.62 28.80 11.87
C GLU A 119 -25.82 27.88 11.61
N ALA A 120 -25.58 26.63 11.24
CA ALA A 120 -26.59 25.59 11.26
C ALA A 120 -26.50 24.81 12.57
N GLU A 121 -27.48 25.05 13.45
CA GLU A 121 -27.77 24.28 14.65
C GLU A 121 -27.94 22.78 14.33
N PHE A 122 -27.15 21.91 14.98
CA PHE A 122 -27.44 20.47 15.05
C PHE A 122 -27.79 20.08 16.48
N ASN A 123 -29.07 19.74 16.66
CA ASN A 123 -29.69 19.30 17.90
C ASN A 123 -29.21 17.90 18.33
N GLY A 124 -28.75 17.81 19.59
CA GLY A 124 -29.28 16.87 20.60
C GLY A 124 -29.50 15.39 20.26
N LEU A 125 -28.44 14.67 19.88
CA LEU A 125 -28.32 13.23 20.19
C LEU A 125 -27.22 13.09 21.23
N GLU A 126 -27.43 12.24 22.23
CA GLU A 126 -26.44 11.91 23.27
C GLU A 126 -25.07 11.72 22.64
N LYS A 127 -24.12 12.63 22.89
CA LYS A 127 -22.75 12.51 22.39
C LYS A 127 -22.17 11.24 23.00
N GLU A 128 -22.21 10.14 22.25
CA GLU A 128 -21.32 9.01 22.47
C GLU A 128 -19.93 9.60 22.68
N LYS A 129 -19.26 9.18 23.76
CA LYS A 129 -17.93 9.66 24.09
C LYS A 129 -16.99 9.23 22.96
N THR A 130 -16.79 10.10 21.97
CA THR A 130 -15.87 9.85 20.87
C THR A 130 -14.46 9.77 21.46
N THR A 131 -13.79 8.65 21.26
CA THR A 131 -12.39 8.51 21.64
C THR A 131 -11.50 9.09 20.55
N PHE A 132 -10.22 9.34 20.87
CA PHE A 132 -9.26 9.83 19.90
C PHE A 132 -9.18 8.91 18.68
N LEU A 133 -9.04 7.60 18.89
CA LEU A 133 -8.94 6.64 17.80
C LEU A 133 -10.23 6.57 16.97
N THR A 134 -11.42 6.60 17.58
CA THR A 134 -12.68 6.67 16.82
C THR A 134 -12.71 7.90 15.92
N ASN A 135 -12.44 9.09 16.48
CA ASN A 135 -12.42 10.33 15.70
C ASN A 135 -11.36 10.32 14.58
N PHE A 136 -10.18 9.74 14.85
CA PHE A 136 -9.11 9.62 13.87
C PHE A 136 -9.53 8.73 12.69
N TYR A 137 -10.04 7.52 12.95
CA TYR A 137 -10.41 6.57 11.89
C TYR A 137 -11.73 6.92 11.19
N ASP A 138 -12.61 7.69 11.84
CA ASP A 138 -13.80 8.27 11.18
C ASP A 138 -13.40 9.38 10.19
N LYS A 139 -12.37 10.16 10.52
CA LYS A 139 -11.85 11.23 9.66
C LYS A 139 -10.94 10.70 8.55
N TYR A 140 -10.09 9.71 8.86
CA TYR A 140 -9.07 9.18 7.96
C TYR A 140 -9.34 7.71 7.64
N SER A 141 -9.67 7.44 6.37
CA SER A 141 -9.64 6.06 5.87
C SER A 141 -8.21 5.50 5.99
N ILE A 142 -8.10 4.33 6.60
CA ILE A 142 -6.81 3.63 6.78
C ILE A 142 -6.12 3.39 5.44
N GLY A 143 -6.88 2.99 4.42
CA GLY A 143 -6.34 2.79 3.07
C GLY A 143 -5.75 4.07 2.50
N PHE A 144 -6.44 5.20 2.70
CA PHE A 144 -6.02 6.51 2.21
C PHE A 144 -4.75 7.00 2.91
N ILE A 145 -4.71 6.99 4.25
CA ILE A 145 -3.55 7.49 4.99
C ILE A 145 -2.28 6.66 4.72
N LYS A 146 -2.41 5.35 4.54
CA LYS A 146 -1.29 4.49 4.15
C LYS A 146 -0.82 4.76 2.73
N SER A 147 -1.76 4.97 1.80
CA SER A 147 -1.43 5.36 0.43
C SER A 147 -0.70 6.70 0.40
N ASN A 148 -1.15 7.69 1.16
CA ASN A 148 -0.50 8.99 1.26
C ASN A 148 0.90 8.87 1.86
N LEU A 149 1.08 8.10 2.93
CA LEU A 149 2.40 7.82 3.49
C LEU A 149 3.37 7.16 2.49
N LEU A 150 2.87 6.24 1.66
CA LEU A 150 3.68 5.64 0.60
C LEU A 150 4.03 6.67 -0.49
N ASN A 151 3.07 7.50 -0.90
CA ASN A 151 3.28 8.57 -1.88
C ASN A 151 4.30 9.60 -1.36
N TYR A 152 4.18 10.02 -0.09
CA TYR A 152 5.13 10.88 0.60
C TYR A 152 6.54 10.29 0.60
N LEU A 153 6.67 9.00 0.90
CA LEU A 153 7.95 8.32 0.83
C LEU A 153 8.48 8.34 -0.61
N GLN A 154 7.69 7.95 -1.61
CA GLN A 154 8.09 7.92 -3.02
C GLN A 154 8.59 9.29 -3.50
N ILE A 155 7.89 10.37 -3.15
CA ILE A 155 8.30 11.75 -3.46
C ILE A 155 9.57 12.10 -2.72
N GLY A 156 9.62 11.85 -1.41
CA GLY A 156 10.72 12.19 -0.53
C GLY A 156 12.04 11.54 -0.96
N ILE A 157 11.98 10.31 -1.47
CA ILE A 157 13.14 9.60 -2.02
C ILE A 157 13.27 9.69 -3.56
N ASP A 158 12.68 10.75 -4.13
CA ASP A 158 12.89 11.26 -5.49
C ASP A 158 12.52 10.30 -6.63
N ALA A 159 11.32 9.73 -6.64
CA ALA A 159 10.93 8.94 -7.81
C ALA A 159 10.82 9.81 -9.09
N SER A 160 11.55 9.45 -10.13
CA SER A 160 11.70 10.25 -11.35
C SER A 160 10.64 10.01 -12.41
N TYR A 161 9.75 9.03 -12.25
CA TYR A 161 8.54 9.01 -13.09
C TYR A 161 7.65 10.23 -12.82
N MET A 162 7.90 10.97 -11.73
CA MET A 162 7.18 12.17 -11.28
C MET A 162 7.68 13.48 -11.93
N HIS A 163 8.14 13.49 -13.18
CA HIS A 163 8.66 14.71 -13.82
C HIS A 163 7.59 15.71 -14.30
N ALA A 164 6.29 15.37 -14.19
CA ALA A 164 5.18 16.32 -14.18
C ALA A 164 4.75 16.58 -12.72
N ASP A 165 4.20 17.76 -12.44
CA ASP A 165 3.89 18.29 -11.10
C ASP A 165 3.67 17.20 -10.03
N LYS A 166 4.67 17.04 -9.16
CA LYS A 166 4.79 15.91 -8.22
C LYS A 166 3.57 15.83 -7.28
N TYR A 167 2.90 16.95 -7.03
CA TYR A 167 1.73 17.00 -6.16
C TYR A 167 0.46 16.62 -6.91
N ASP A 168 0.27 17.12 -8.13
CA ASP A 168 -0.88 16.78 -8.97
C ASP A 168 -0.92 15.28 -9.32
N TYR A 169 0.24 14.66 -9.55
CA TYR A 169 0.30 13.22 -9.90
C TYR A 169 -0.24 12.32 -8.77
N PHE A 170 -0.03 12.71 -7.51
CA PHE A 170 -0.53 11.96 -6.35
C PHE A 170 -1.79 12.56 -5.72
N ASP A 171 -2.36 13.60 -6.34
CA ASP A 171 -3.47 14.37 -5.80
C ASP A 171 -3.20 14.87 -4.36
N LEU A 172 -1.94 15.23 -4.08
CA LEU A 172 -1.49 15.68 -2.78
C LEU A 172 -1.61 17.19 -2.68
N GLN A 173 -2.61 17.68 -1.96
CA GLN A 173 -2.70 19.11 -1.67
C GLN A 173 -1.69 19.46 -0.56
N GLU A 174 -0.83 20.46 -0.77
CA GLU A 174 0.22 20.84 0.19
C GLU A 174 -0.30 21.07 1.61
N PHE A 175 -1.53 21.60 1.76
CA PHE A 175 -2.15 21.81 3.06
C PHE A 175 -2.56 20.51 3.77
N ASN A 176 -2.78 19.41 3.04
CA ASN A 176 -3.06 18.10 3.62
C ASN A 176 -1.80 17.50 4.22
N VAL A 177 -0.62 17.74 3.65
CA VAL A 177 0.66 17.18 4.13
C VAL A 177 0.94 17.59 5.58
N ILE A 178 0.79 18.87 5.91
CA ILE A 178 1.02 19.35 7.29
C ILE A 178 -0.04 18.81 8.25
N SER A 179 -1.31 18.81 7.84
CA SER A 179 -2.43 18.31 8.65
C SER A 179 -2.27 16.80 8.95
N GLU A 180 -1.84 16.01 7.97
CA GLU A 180 -1.56 14.60 8.12
C GLU A 180 -0.33 14.34 8.99
N PHE A 181 0.74 15.13 8.84
CA PHE A 181 1.90 15.06 9.74
C PHE A 181 1.48 15.26 11.20
N LEU A 182 0.72 16.32 11.49
CA LEU A 182 0.25 16.60 12.86
C LEU A 182 -0.65 15.47 13.37
N SER A 183 -1.59 15.01 12.55
CA SER A 183 -2.52 13.94 12.95
C SER A 183 -1.80 12.61 13.21
N LEU A 184 -0.77 12.28 12.43
CA LEU A 184 0.07 11.11 12.65
C LEU A 184 0.97 11.28 13.88
N SER A 185 1.45 12.49 14.16
CA SER A 185 2.19 12.81 15.38
C SER A 185 1.34 12.59 16.62
N ASP A 186 0.10 13.06 16.60
CA ASP A 186 -0.88 12.85 17.68
C ASP A 186 -1.23 11.36 17.83
N LEU A 187 -1.35 10.63 16.71
CA LEU A 187 -1.58 9.18 16.72
C LEU A 187 -0.41 8.41 17.36
N ILE A 188 0.83 8.85 17.14
CA ILE A 188 2.02 8.27 17.79
C ILE A 188 1.96 8.48 19.30
N GLU A 189 1.54 9.66 19.76
CA GLU A 189 1.36 9.94 21.19
C GLU A 189 0.27 9.07 21.81
N GLU A 190 -0.91 9.02 21.17
CA GLU A 190 -2.02 8.19 21.62
C GLU A 190 -1.63 6.71 21.72
N GLY A 191 -0.89 6.20 20.72
CA GLY A 191 -0.39 4.82 20.75
C GLY A 191 0.51 4.54 21.95
N PHE A 192 1.31 5.52 22.36
CA PHE A 192 2.14 5.41 23.56
C PHE A 192 1.33 5.48 24.86
N HIS A 193 0.30 6.33 24.92
CA HIS A 193 -0.63 6.41 26.05
C HIS A 193 -1.35 5.07 26.25
N ILE A 194 -1.85 4.48 25.17
CA ILE A 194 -2.47 3.16 25.17
C ILE A 194 -1.47 2.08 25.61
N TYR A 195 -0.25 2.09 25.07
CA TYR A 195 0.81 1.15 25.47
C TYR A 195 1.11 1.23 26.97
N LYS A 196 1.24 2.44 27.55
CA LYS A 196 1.42 2.61 29.00
C LYS A 196 0.23 2.11 29.81
N LYS A 197 -0.99 2.41 29.37
CA LYS A 197 -2.22 1.96 30.04
C LYS A 197 -2.33 0.43 30.06
N LEU A 198 -1.97 -0.22 28.95
CA LEU A 198 -2.01 -1.67 28.80
C LEU A 198 -0.87 -2.38 29.51
N SER A 199 0.35 -1.85 29.49
CA SER A 199 1.48 -2.42 30.24
C SER A 199 1.29 -2.37 31.76
N LEU A 200 0.50 -1.42 32.27
CA LEU A 200 0.12 -1.32 33.68
C LEU A 200 -1.12 -2.18 34.04
N SER A 201 -1.83 -2.69 33.04
CA SER A 201 -3.05 -3.48 33.21
C SER A 201 -2.79 -4.96 32.95
N THR A 202 -3.36 -5.84 33.79
CA THR A 202 -3.38 -7.29 33.50
C THR A 202 -4.47 -7.66 32.47
N ALA A 203 -5.24 -6.68 31.98
CA ALA A 203 -6.29 -6.91 31.01
C ALA A 203 -5.71 -7.25 29.64
N LYS A 204 -6.04 -8.43 29.13
CA LYS A 204 -5.85 -8.76 27.71
C LYS A 204 -6.91 -8.03 26.90
N LEU A 205 -6.53 -7.47 25.74
CA LEU A 205 -7.52 -7.08 24.73
C LEU A 205 -8.36 -8.31 24.38
N GLY A 206 -9.68 -8.12 24.28
CA GLY A 206 -10.55 -9.15 23.73
C GLY A 206 -10.17 -9.44 22.28
N THR A 207 -10.37 -10.67 21.82
CA THR A 207 -10.31 -10.99 20.39
C THR A 207 -11.68 -10.72 19.79
N ASN A 208 -11.75 -9.96 18.70
CA ASN A 208 -13.00 -9.84 17.95
C ASN A 208 -13.15 -11.09 17.06
N THR A 209 -14.01 -12.02 17.48
CA THR A 209 -14.26 -13.29 16.77
C THR A 209 -14.99 -13.11 15.43
N GLU A 210 -15.47 -11.90 15.12
CA GLU A 210 -16.19 -11.60 13.87
C GLU A 210 -15.26 -11.20 12.71
N LEU A 211 -13.97 -10.95 12.96
CA LEU A 211 -13.04 -10.49 11.93
C LEU A 211 -12.11 -11.63 11.48
N ILE A 212 -12.22 -12.03 10.21
CA ILE A 212 -11.37 -13.06 9.58
C ILE A 212 -10.31 -12.35 8.73
N TYR A 213 -9.04 -12.54 9.08
CA TYR A 213 -7.89 -11.96 8.37
C TYR A 213 -7.17 -13.02 7.52
N ALA A 214 -6.76 -12.65 6.31
CA ALA A 214 -6.17 -13.58 5.33
C ALA A 214 -4.63 -13.55 5.31
N ILE A 215 -3.97 -13.40 6.46
CA ILE A 215 -2.54 -12.99 6.54
C ILE A 215 -1.58 -13.98 5.88
N ASP A 216 -1.85 -15.27 6.02
CA ASP A 216 -1.06 -16.37 5.43
C ASP A 216 -1.81 -17.09 4.31
N ARG A 217 -2.71 -16.37 3.63
CA ARG A 217 -3.46 -16.85 2.48
C ARG A 217 -3.36 -15.87 1.34
N ASP A 218 -3.49 -16.36 0.12
CA ASP A 218 -3.51 -15.49 -1.05
C ASP A 218 -4.73 -14.57 -0.99
N HIS A 219 -4.46 -13.26 -0.96
CA HIS A 219 -5.47 -12.20 -1.00
C HIS A 219 -4.86 -10.89 -1.52
N PRO A 220 -5.67 -10.04 -2.16
CA PRO A 220 -5.25 -8.68 -2.54
C PRO A 220 -4.91 -7.84 -1.32
N THR A 221 -3.82 -7.06 -1.39
CA THR A 221 -3.45 -6.10 -0.33
C THR A 221 -3.19 -4.69 -0.86
N HIS A 222 -3.08 -4.50 -2.18
CA HIS A 222 -2.74 -3.21 -2.79
C HIS A 222 -3.81 -2.68 -3.74
N LEU A 223 -4.91 -3.42 -3.95
CA LEU A 223 -6.03 -2.98 -4.77
C LEU A 223 -7.11 -2.33 -3.91
N HIS A 224 -7.66 -1.21 -4.39
CA HIS A 224 -8.83 -0.58 -3.80
C HIS A 224 -10.11 -1.37 -4.15
N ALA A 225 -11.21 -1.09 -3.44
CA ALA A 225 -12.47 -1.82 -3.57
C ALA A 225 -13.00 -1.89 -5.02
N GLU A 226 -12.88 -0.80 -5.78
CA GLU A 226 -13.28 -0.73 -7.19
C GLU A 226 -12.42 -1.65 -8.07
N ALA A 227 -11.11 -1.67 -7.82
CA ALA A 227 -10.16 -2.51 -8.55
C ALA A 227 -10.36 -4.01 -8.23
N ILE A 228 -10.76 -4.35 -7.00
CA ILE A 228 -11.11 -5.73 -6.64
C ILE A 228 -12.45 -6.14 -7.29
N ALA A 229 -13.41 -5.22 -7.38
CA ALA A 229 -14.70 -5.48 -8.01
C ALA A 229 -14.58 -5.70 -9.53
N LEU A 230 -13.60 -5.06 -10.19
CA LEU A 230 -13.35 -5.14 -11.63
C LEU A 230 -11.85 -5.39 -11.91
N PRO A 231 -11.33 -6.59 -11.58
CA PRO A 231 -9.89 -6.87 -11.64
C PRO A 231 -9.33 -6.78 -13.07
N SER A 232 -10.15 -7.12 -14.08
CA SER A 232 -9.77 -6.94 -15.49
C SER A 232 -9.54 -5.50 -15.91
N LEU A 233 -10.32 -4.55 -15.38
CA LEU A 233 -10.10 -3.13 -15.66
C LEU A 233 -8.84 -2.64 -14.95
N ALA A 234 -8.65 -3.05 -13.69
CA ALA A 234 -7.46 -2.70 -12.92
C ALA A 234 -6.15 -3.17 -13.59
N VAL A 235 -6.13 -4.39 -14.13
CA VAL A 235 -4.97 -4.91 -14.88
C VAL A 235 -4.74 -4.14 -16.18
N ASP A 236 -5.79 -3.80 -16.93
CA ASP A 236 -5.65 -2.97 -18.15
C ASP A 236 -5.12 -1.57 -17.84
N ASP A 237 -5.68 -0.90 -16.83
CA ASP A 237 -5.25 0.43 -16.42
C ASP A 237 -3.78 0.43 -15.95
N LEU A 238 -3.35 -0.59 -15.22
CA LEU A 238 -1.95 -0.73 -14.82
C LEU A 238 -1.01 -0.82 -16.03
N HIS A 239 -1.33 -1.63 -17.03
CA HIS A 239 -0.53 -1.74 -18.26
C HIS A 239 -0.57 -0.49 -19.12
N ARG A 240 -1.69 0.24 -19.12
CA ARG A 240 -1.87 1.44 -19.92
C ARG A 240 -1.16 2.66 -19.34
N TYR A 241 -1.21 2.81 -18.01
CA TYR A 241 -0.81 4.05 -17.34
C TYR A 241 0.41 3.89 -16.43
N SER A 242 0.70 2.68 -15.94
CA SER A 242 1.70 2.48 -14.89
C SER A 242 2.89 1.61 -15.29
N LEU A 243 2.67 0.60 -16.14
CA LEU A 243 3.66 -0.40 -16.54
C LEU A 243 3.97 -0.29 -18.04
N ASP A 244 5.01 0.46 -18.38
CA ASP A 244 5.51 0.49 -19.75
C ASP A 244 6.33 -0.77 -20.06
N ILE A 245 5.70 -1.69 -20.80
CA ILE A 245 6.28 -2.98 -21.19
C ILE A 245 7.66 -2.86 -21.83
N ASN A 246 7.92 -1.79 -22.59
CA ASN A 246 9.20 -1.58 -23.28
C ASN A 246 10.34 -1.29 -22.29
N ASN A 247 10.00 -0.70 -21.15
CA ASN A 247 10.93 -0.31 -20.10
C ASN A 247 11.01 -1.33 -18.94
N MET A 248 10.11 -2.34 -18.88
CA MET A 248 10.10 -3.33 -17.81
C MET A 248 11.37 -4.18 -17.74
N LYS A 249 11.82 -4.74 -18.88
CA LYS A 249 13.01 -5.59 -18.89
C LYS A 249 14.29 -4.83 -18.48
N PRO A 250 14.58 -3.62 -19.02
CA PRO A 250 15.67 -2.80 -18.51
C PRO A 250 15.53 -2.49 -17.02
N SER A 251 14.34 -2.10 -16.55
CA SER A 251 14.10 -1.73 -15.15
C SER A 251 14.30 -2.89 -14.19
N LEU A 252 13.80 -4.09 -14.53
CA LEU A 252 14.02 -5.31 -13.77
C LEU A 252 15.50 -5.70 -13.72
N ASN A 253 16.24 -5.53 -14.82
CA ASN A 253 17.68 -5.78 -14.82
C ASN A 253 18.45 -4.80 -13.93
N ILE A 254 18.04 -3.53 -13.90
CA ILE A 254 18.60 -2.54 -12.98
C ILE A 254 18.30 -2.96 -11.54
N TRP A 255 17.04 -3.20 -11.18
CA TRP A 255 16.67 -3.64 -9.83
C TRP A 255 17.44 -4.89 -9.40
N LYS A 256 17.50 -5.91 -10.26
CA LYS A 256 18.29 -7.11 -10.01
C LYS A 256 19.77 -6.80 -9.75
N ALA A 257 20.38 -5.91 -10.52
CA ALA A 257 21.77 -5.53 -10.31
C ALA A 257 22.01 -4.80 -8.97
N LEU A 258 20.99 -4.14 -8.42
CA LEU A 258 21.06 -3.48 -7.11
C LEU A 258 21.12 -4.46 -5.95
N LEU A 259 20.57 -5.66 -6.10
CA LEU A 259 20.64 -6.71 -5.07
C LEU A 259 22.08 -7.15 -4.75
N TYR A 260 23.03 -6.81 -5.62
CA TYR A 260 24.43 -7.21 -5.53
C TYR A 260 25.41 -6.03 -5.39
N LYS A 261 24.92 -4.83 -5.05
CA LYS A 261 25.75 -3.62 -4.96
C LYS A 261 25.56 -2.90 -3.64
N THR A 262 26.66 -2.55 -2.99
CA THR A 262 26.67 -1.60 -1.86
C THR A 262 26.85 -0.18 -2.35
N ASP A 263 26.43 0.79 -1.53
CA ASP A 263 26.67 2.22 -1.74
C ASP A 263 26.16 2.79 -3.07
N PHE A 264 25.23 2.09 -3.73
CA PHE A 264 24.72 2.51 -5.04
C PHE A 264 24.06 3.89 -4.97
N TRP A 265 23.25 4.13 -3.93
CA TRP A 265 22.48 5.37 -3.78
C TRP A 265 23.32 6.59 -3.39
N LYS A 266 24.58 6.39 -2.98
CA LYS A 266 25.53 7.49 -2.80
C LYS A 266 25.87 8.20 -4.12
N LYS A 267 25.67 7.52 -5.27
CA LYS A 267 26.05 8.02 -6.61
C LYS A 267 24.88 8.07 -7.58
N ALA A 268 23.88 7.22 -7.40
CA ALA A 268 22.67 7.21 -8.21
C ALA A 268 21.59 8.15 -7.67
N ALA A 269 20.55 8.36 -8.45
CA ALA A 269 19.35 9.08 -8.07
C ALA A 269 18.12 8.17 -8.17
N ASN A 270 17.00 8.63 -7.65
CA ASN A 270 15.67 8.06 -7.84
C ASN A 270 15.38 6.69 -7.21
N PRO A 271 15.76 6.43 -5.94
CA PRO A 271 15.36 5.19 -5.26
C PRO A 271 13.84 5.01 -5.17
N GLY A 272 13.07 6.10 -5.19
CA GLY A 272 11.60 6.05 -5.22
C GLY A 272 11.00 5.28 -6.40
N ASN A 273 11.73 5.16 -7.51
CA ASN A 273 11.28 4.34 -8.64
C ASN A 273 11.13 2.87 -8.25
N LEU A 274 11.97 2.35 -7.35
CA LEU A 274 11.87 0.95 -6.92
C LEU A 274 10.60 0.70 -6.11
N LEU A 275 10.23 1.64 -5.23
CA LEU A 275 8.98 1.57 -4.47
C LEU A 275 7.77 1.51 -5.41
N TYR A 276 7.78 2.36 -6.43
CA TYR A 276 6.72 2.39 -7.42
C TYR A 276 6.64 1.10 -8.24
N TYR A 277 7.78 0.61 -8.75
CA TYR A 277 7.82 -0.63 -9.50
C TYR A 277 7.37 -1.81 -8.65
N GLN A 278 7.80 -1.89 -7.39
CA GLN A 278 7.35 -2.92 -6.46
C GLN A 278 5.83 -2.86 -6.22
N LEU A 279 5.28 -1.65 -6.05
CA LEU A 279 3.84 -1.46 -5.87
C LEU A 279 3.06 -1.88 -7.13
N CYS A 280 3.50 -1.46 -8.32
CA CYS A 280 2.83 -1.81 -9.58
C CYS A 280 2.86 -3.32 -9.82
N LEU A 281 4.00 -3.98 -9.57
CA LEU A 281 4.09 -5.44 -9.63
C LEU A 281 3.15 -6.12 -8.64
N SER A 282 3.07 -5.62 -7.41
CA SER A 282 2.18 -6.18 -6.40
C SER A 282 0.70 -6.01 -6.78
N LYS A 283 0.31 -4.85 -7.31
CA LYS A 283 -1.04 -4.62 -7.85
C LYS A 283 -1.36 -5.51 -9.04
N LEU A 284 -0.39 -5.72 -9.94
CA LEU A 284 -0.55 -6.62 -11.08
C LEU A 284 -0.75 -8.07 -10.62
N ILE A 285 0.06 -8.54 -9.67
CA ILE A 285 -0.08 -9.87 -9.06
C ILE A 285 -1.46 -10.01 -8.40
N ASP A 286 -1.88 -9.03 -7.59
CA ASP A 286 -3.20 -9.02 -6.94
C ASP A 286 -4.33 -9.10 -7.99
N GLY A 287 -4.25 -8.29 -9.06
CA GLY A 287 -5.29 -8.19 -10.08
C GLY A 287 -5.41 -9.46 -10.93
N VAL A 288 -4.28 -9.98 -11.43
CA VAL A 288 -4.29 -11.20 -12.25
C VAL A 288 -4.71 -12.42 -11.42
N TRP A 289 -4.28 -12.50 -10.16
CA TRP A 289 -4.74 -13.56 -9.28
C TRP A 289 -6.25 -13.53 -9.10
N LEU A 290 -6.85 -12.35 -8.88
CA LEU A 290 -8.31 -12.20 -8.80
C LEU A 290 -9.03 -12.62 -10.08
N GLN A 291 -8.49 -12.28 -11.26
CA GLN A 291 -9.05 -12.74 -12.54
C GLN A 291 -9.09 -14.27 -12.63
N ILE A 292 -8.06 -14.95 -12.12
CA ILE A 292 -8.03 -16.43 -12.04
C ILE A 292 -9.12 -16.93 -11.10
N GLN A 293 -9.21 -16.37 -9.89
CA GLN A 293 -10.19 -16.79 -8.88
C GLN A 293 -11.64 -16.54 -9.30
N ALA A 294 -11.89 -15.48 -10.06
CA ALA A 294 -13.19 -15.17 -10.64
C ALA A 294 -13.56 -16.09 -11.83
N GLY A 295 -12.63 -16.97 -12.25
CA GLY A 295 -12.78 -17.83 -13.42
C GLY A 295 -12.80 -17.04 -14.73
N GLU A 296 -12.31 -15.80 -14.76
CA GLU A 296 -12.30 -14.98 -15.97
C GLU A 296 -11.39 -15.59 -17.03
N LEU A 297 -10.20 -16.06 -16.63
CA LEU A 297 -9.26 -16.72 -17.56
C LEU A 297 -9.91 -17.96 -18.18
N ASP A 298 -10.52 -18.83 -17.38
CA ASP A 298 -11.16 -20.06 -17.87
C ASP A 298 -12.35 -19.75 -18.78
N ARG A 299 -13.15 -18.73 -18.46
CA ARG A 299 -14.27 -18.29 -19.31
C ARG A 299 -13.78 -17.82 -20.67
N ILE A 300 -12.70 -17.04 -20.72
CA ILE A 300 -12.15 -16.51 -21.97
C ILE A 300 -11.50 -17.63 -22.79
N GLU A 301 -10.73 -18.51 -22.14
CA GLU A 301 -10.13 -19.69 -22.78
C GLU A 301 -11.20 -20.58 -23.44
N ASN A 302 -12.30 -20.86 -22.72
CA ASN A 302 -13.41 -21.66 -23.24
C ASN A 302 -14.21 -20.94 -24.35
N ASN A 303 -14.46 -19.64 -24.20
CA ASN A 303 -15.17 -18.85 -25.22
C ASN A 303 -14.37 -18.74 -26.51
N HIS A 304 -13.05 -18.64 -26.42
CA HIS A 304 -12.17 -18.68 -27.60
C HIS A 304 -12.26 -20.02 -28.31
N ALA A 305 -12.13 -21.12 -27.58
CA ALA A 305 -12.27 -22.46 -28.13
C ALA A 305 -13.63 -22.71 -28.80
N ALA A 306 -14.71 -22.09 -28.28
CA ALA A 306 -16.06 -22.20 -28.84
C ALA A 306 -16.27 -21.37 -30.12
N LYS A 307 -15.73 -20.14 -30.20
CA LYS A 307 -15.81 -19.30 -31.41
C LYS A 307 -15.07 -19.91 -32.61
N GLU A 308 -14.09 -20.77 -32.35
CA GLU A 308 -13.22 -21.40 -33.36
C GLU A 308 -13.76 -22.71 -33.97
N GLY A 309 -14.96 -23.16 -33.57
CA GLY A 309 -15.70 -24.18 -34.31
C GLY A 309 -16.03 -23.75 -35.75
N ASP A 310 -15.90 -22.46 -36.05
CA ASP A 310 -16.04 -21.86 -37.38
C ASP A 310 -14.70 -21.27 -37.86
N LEU A 311 -14.17 -21.83 -38.96
CA LEU A 311 -13.07 -21.36 -39.83
C LEU A 311 -11.58 -21.61 -39.46
N SER A 312 -10.86 -22.03 -40.50
CA SER A 312 -9.58 -22.74 -40.52
C SER A 312 -8.31 -21.85 -40.60
N LYS A 313 -8.27 -20.69 -39.93
CA LYS A 313 -7.08 -19.81 -39.91
C LYS A 313 -6.36 -19.71 -38.55
N THR A 314 -6.82 -20.46 -37.55
CA THR A 314 -6.61 -20.13 -36.12
C THR A 314 -5.60 -21.01 -35.38
N ILE A 315 -4.88 -21.92 -36.06
CA ILE A 315 -4.04 -22.93 -35.39
C ILE A 315 -2.78 -22.34 -34.71
N ASN A 316 -2.15 -21.30 -35.28
CA ASN A 316 -0.99 -20.63 -34.66
C ASN A 316 -1.38 -19.74 -33.48
N ASN A 317 -2.46 -18.96 -33.60
CA ASN A 317 -2.95 -18.11 -32.50
C ASN A 317 -3.40 -18.97 -31.30
N ASN A 318 -3.97 -20.16 -31.53
CA ASN A 318 -4.43 -21.03 -30.46
C ASN A 318 -3.32 -21.56 -29.55
N GLN A 319 -2.15 -21.90 -30.12
CA GLN A 319 -1.01 -22.34 -29.32
C GLN A 319 -0.42 -21.20 -28.51
N GLU A 320 -0.37 -19.99 -29.08
CA GLU A 320 0.13 -18.80 -28.39
C GLU A 320 -0.81 -18.37 -27.26
N VAL A 321 -2.12 -18.39 -27.49
CA VAL A 321 -3.15 -18.09 -26.48
C VAL A 321 -3.14 -19.12 -25.34
N LYS A 322 -3.10 -20.42 -25.63
CA LYS A 322 -2.96 -21.45 -24.59
C LYS A 322 -1.65 -21.31 -23.82
N ARG A 323 -0.58 -20.94 -24.50
CA ARG A 323 0.72 -20.69 -23.86
C ARG A 323 0.68 -19.46 -22.95
N LEU A 324 -0.07 -18.41 -23.31
CA LEU A 324 -0.29 -17.23 -22.48
C LEU A 324 -1.01 -17.59 -21.18
N PHE A 325 -2.16 -18.27 -21.28
CA PHE A 325 -2.92 -18.74 -20.12
C PHE A 325 -2.10 -19.68 -19.25
N GLY A 326 -1.41 -20.64 -19.88
CA GLY A 326 -0.49 -21.54 -19.19
C GLY A 326 0.61 -20.80 -18.44
N THR A 327 1.21 -19.76 -19.04
CA THR A 327 2.27 -18.95 -18.40
C THR A 327 1.75 -18.22 -17.17
N ILE A 328 0.53 -17.66 -17.22
CA ILE A 328 -0.08 -16.97 -16.07
C ILE A 328 -0.41 -17.96 -14.95
N LYS A 329 -0.97 -19.12 -15.27
CA LYS A 329 -1.29 -20.17 -14.28
C LYS A 329 0.00 -20.74 -13.65
N GLU A 330 0.99 -21.07 -14.48
CA GLU A 330 2.30 -21.60 -14.05
C GLU A 330 3.01 -20.64 -13.08
N PHE A 331 2.89 -19.32 -13.28
CA PHE A 331 3.48 -18.33 -12.37
C PHE A 331 3.03 -18.50 -10.91
N PHE A 332 1.74 -18.78 -10.68
CA PHE A 332 1.18 -19.02 -9.34
C PHE A 332 1.36 -20.47 -8.86
N GLU A 333 1.61 -21.43 -9.76
CA GLU A 333 1.98 -22.80 -9.42
C GLU A 333 3.44 -22.91 -8.95
N ILE A 334 4.34 -22.14 -9.56
CA ILE A 334 5.75 -22.06 -9.14
C ILE A 334 5.85 -21.57 -7.70
N ARG A 335 5.03 -20.56 -7.36
CA ARG A 335 5.01 -19.92 -6.06
C ARG A 335 3.65 -19.25 -5.82
N PRO A 336 3.03 -19.45 -4.64
CA PRO A 336 1.81 -18.75 -4.26
C PRO A 336 1.96 -17.23 -4.29
N MET A 337 0.83 -16.52 -4.44
CA MET A 337 0.82 -15.06 -4.56
C MET A 337 1.49 -14.36 -3.36
N HIS A 338 1.17 -14.78 -2.13
CA HIS A 338 1.75 -14.18 -0.93
C HIS A 338 3.28 -14.35 -0.88
N GLU A 339 3.81 -15.50 -1.30
CA GLU A 339 5.25 -15.74 -1.36
C GLU A 339 5.95 -14.89 -2.42
N TRP A 340 5.32 -14.62 -3.57
CA TRP A 340 5.85 -13.69 -4.57
C TRP A 340 5.96 -12.28 -3.99
N LYS A 341 4.94 -11.82 -3.27
CA LYS A 341 4.92 -10.50 -2.64
C LYS A 341 5.98 -10.37 -1.54
N LEU A 342 6.17 -11.42 -0.72
CA LEU A 342 7.25 -11.48 0.26
C LEU A 342 8.64 -11.43 -0.40
N LEU A 343 8.81 -12.07 -1.56
CA LEU A 343 10.06 -12.02 -2.31
C LEU A 343 10.34 -10.62 -2.87
N LEU A 344 9.34 -9.97 -3.48
CA LEU A 344 9.45 -8.59 -3.96
C LEU A 344 9.78 -7.62 -2.82
N GLU A 345 9.17 -7.82 -1.65
CA GLU A 345 9.45 -7.04 -0.45
C GLU A 345 10.89 -7.24 0.04
N LYS A 346 11.38 -8.49 0.10
CA LYS A 346 12.78 -8.81 0.44
C LYS A 346 13.73 -8.10 -0.53
N TRP A 347 13.47 -8.17 -1.82
CA TRP A 347 14.31 -7.54 -2.84
C TRP A 347 14.27 -6.02 -2.79
N LEU A 348 13.12 -5.42 -2.47
CA LEU A 348 13.02 -3.97 -2.27
C LEU A 348 13.84 -3.53 -1.05
N ASP A 349 13.68 -4.20 0.10
CA ASP A 349 14.46 -3.94 1.31
C ASP A 349 15.97 -4.07 1.03
N CYS A 350 16.38 -5.07 0.24
CA CYS A 350 17.79 -5.24 -0.16
C CYS A 350 18.26 -4.12 -1.09
N ALA A 351 17.51 -3.83 -2.15
CA ALA A 351 17.92 -2.88 -3.18
C ALA A 351 17.95 -1.43 -2.68
N LEU A 352 17.14 -1.08 -1.67
CA LEU A 352 17.18 0.23 -1.02
C LEU A 352 18.36 0.38 -0.04
N SER A 353 18.96 -0.74 0.41
CA SER A 353 20.08 -0.72 1.35
C SER A 353 21.38 -0.30 0.67
N ASN A 354 22.19 0.52 1.35
CA ASN A 354 23.58 0.72 0.94
C ASN A 354 24.54 -0.37 1.43
N THR A 355 24.10 -1.28 2.32
CA THR A 355 24.99 -2.17 3.09
C THR A 355 24.76 -3.66 2.86
N PHE A 356 23.60 -4.06 2.33
CA PHE A 356 23.22 -5.46 2.19
C PHE A 356 23.47 -6.00 0.77
N ILE A 357 23.94 -7.24 0.66
CA ILE A 357 24.17 -7.94 -0.61
C ILE A 357 23.57 -9.36 -0.54
N LEU A 358 22.80 -9.75 -1.55
CA LEU A 358 22.17 -11.08 -1.64
C LEU A 358 23.03 -12.07 -2.44
N GLU A 359 24.27 -12.35 -2.02
CA GLU A 359 25.21 -13.16 -2.82
C GLU A 359 24.86 -14.66 -2.92
N SER A 360 24.22 -15.24 -1.91
CA SER A 360 24.02 -16.70 -1.79
C SER A 360 22.89 -17.27 -2.67
N GLU A 361 22.07 -16.44 -3.31
CA GLU A 361 20.83 -16.85 -4.00
C GLU A 361 20.79 -16.41 -5.47
N LYS A 362 21.96 -16.14 -6.08
CA LYS A 362 22.03 -15.47 -7.39
C LYS A 362 21.33 -16.21 -8.52
N ASP A 363 21.53 -17.53 -8.64
CA ASP A 363 20.93 -18.33 -9.71
C ASP A 363 19.40 -18.42 -9.58
N GLN A 364 18.90 -18.59 -8.35
CA GLN A 364 17.47 -18.59 -8.08
C GLN A 364 16.86 -17.21 -8.34
N THR A 365 17.53 -16.14 -7.91
CA THR A 365 17.10 -14.76 -8.16
C THR A 365 17.02 -14.50 -9.66
N ASP A 366 18.00 -14.94 -10.46
CA ASP A 366 17.97 -14.81 -11.91
C ASP A 366 16.79 -15.56 -12.56
N LEU A 367 16.42 -16.72 -12.03
CA LEU A 367 15.25 -17.47 -12.48
C LEU A 367 13.96 -16.72 -12.12
N ASP A 368 13.84 -16.26 -10.87
CA ASP A 368 12.65 -15.57 -10.37
C ASP A 368 12.37 -14.27 -11.16
N PHE A 369 13.41 -13.47 -11.46
CA PHE A 369 13.28 -12.28 -12.32
C PHE A 369 12.82 -12.62 -13.74
N LYS A 370 13.26 -13.76 -14.30
CA LYS A 370 12.78 -14.21 -15.62
C LYS A 370 11.30 -14.61 -15.56
N GLN A 371 10.85 -15.24 -14.47
CA GLN A 371 9.44 -15.61 -14.32
C GLN A 371 8.55 -14.37 -14.16
N ILE A 372 9.00 -13.38 -13.39
CA ILE A 372 8.29 -12.09 -13.29
C ILE A 372 8.19 -11.41 -14.66
N LEU A 373 9.27 -11.36 -15.43
CA LEU A 373 9.23 -10.76 -16.78
C LEU A 373 8.22 -11.48 -17.69
N LYS A 374 8.25 -12.82 -17.74
CA LYS A 374 7.29 -13.61 -18.52
C LYS A 374 5.85 -13.37 -18.06
N PHE A 375 5.63 -13.28 -16.76
CA PHE A 375 4.31 -13.00 -16.18
C PHE A 375 3.79 -11.62 -16.60
N ILE A 376 4.63 -10.57 -16.52
CA ILE A 376 4.27 -9.24 -16.99
C ILE A 376 3.92 -9.28 -18.48
N GLU A 377 4.78 -9.84 -19.33
CA GLU A 377 4.56 -9.94 -20.77
C GLU A 377 3.27 -10.71 -21.10
N ALA A 378 3.02 -11.82 -20.41
CA ALA A 378 1.81 -12.61 -20.60
C ALA A 378 0.55 -11.85 -20.16
N SER A 379 0.59 -11.18 -19.01
CA SER A 379 -0.53 -10.37 -18.51
C SER A 379 -0.82 -9.16 -19.41
N TYR A 380 0.21 -8.53 -20.00
CA TYR A 380 0.06 -7.44 -20.96
C TYR A 380 -0.62 -7.92 -22.24
N LEU A 381 -0.15 -9.04 -22.82
CA LEU A 381 -0.77 -9.60 -24.00
C LEU A 381 -2.23 -10.01 -23.72
N PHE A 382 -2.52 -10.50 -22.52
CA PHE A 382 -3.88 -10.85 -22.10
C PHE A 382 -4.86 -9.65 -22.12
N THR A 383 -4.41 -8.42 -21.84
CA THR A 383 -5.31 -7.25 -21.91
C THR A 383 -5.75 -6.92 -23.34
N PHE A 384 -4.90 -7.15 -24.35
CA PHE A 384 -5.31 -7.00 -25.76
C PHE A 384 -6.37 -8.03 -26.17
N PHE A 385 -6.22 -9.29 -25.74
CA PHE A 385 -7.22 -10.32 -26.01
C PHE A 385 -8.59 -9.97 -25.39
N LEU A 386 -8.60 -9.36 -24.20
CA LEU A 386 -9.82 -8.85 -23.57
C LEU A 386 -10.47 -7.73 -24.39
N ALA A 387 -9.69 -6.84 -24.99
CA ALA A 387 -10.21 -5.76 -25.83
C ALA A 387 -10.86 -6.28 -27.12
N ASP A 388 -10.19 -7.23 -27.80
CA ASP A 388 -10.69 -7.83 -29.04
C ASP A 388 -11.96 -8.67 -28.86
N THR A 389 -12.09 -9.36 -27.72
CA THR A 389 -13.28 -10.15 -27.39
C THR A 389 -14.50 -9.28 -27.06
N LYS A 390 -14.31 -8.08 -26.50
CA LYS A 390 -15.41 -7.13 -26.25
C LYS A 390 -15.93 -6.49 -27.54
N ASN A 391 -15.03 -6.10 -28.44
CA ASN A 391 -15.40 -5.48 -29.72
C ASN A 391 -16.05 -6.44 -30.72
N SER A 392 -15.87 -7.75 -30.54
CA SER A 392 -16.48 -8.78 -31.39
C SER A 392 -17.84 -9.29 -30.89
N ASN A 393 -18.31 -8.82 -29.74
CA ASN A 393 -19.62 -9.16 -29.15
C ASN A 393 -20.60 -7.97 -29.13
N SER A 394 -20.16 -6.78 -29.57
CA SER A 394 -20.98 -5.60 -29.88
C SER A 394 -21.29 -5.55 -31.37
#